data_AF-A0A218U833-F1
#
_entry.id   AF-A0A218U833-F1
#
_cell.length_a   1.000
_cell.length_b   1.000
_cell.length_c   1.000
_cell.angle_alpha   90.00
_cell.angle_beta   90.00
_cell.angle_gamma   90.00
#
_symmetry.space_group_name_H-M   'P 1'
#
loop_
_entity.id
_entity.type
_entity.pdbx_description
1 polymer ?
#
loop_
_entity_poly.entity_id
_entity_poly.type
_entity_poly.pdbx_seq_one_letter_code
_entity_poly.pdbx_strand_id
1 'polypeptide(L)'
;MGIAGVQVQVQVQVQVQVEVFLQRLTDSVRSEGFRFTYLPRDTDAYRVQVKRKRGMPDLLEELSGTGSRPPRKVPEGSRRSRKVPEGGGMWHEARKHERKLRGMMVDYKKRAERRREYYEKIKKDPAQFLQVHGRACKVHLDSAVALAAESPVNMMPWQGDTNNMIDRFDVRAHLDFIPMYTPALLSPTSPEQESDERKCNYERYRGLVQNDFAGISEEQCLYQIYIDELYGGLQKPNEDEKKK
;
A
#
# COMPACT_ATOMS: atom_id res chain seq x y z
N MET A 1 24.80 -38.51 -1.47
CA MET A 1 23.50 -38.65 -0.78
C MET A 1 22.98 -37.25 -0.49
N GLY A 2 22.01 -36.77 -1.28
CA GLY A 2 21.43 -35.44 -1.10
C GLY A 2 20.27 -35.50 -0.12
N ILE A 3 20.36 -34.75 0.97
CA ILE A 3 19.28 -34.63 1.95
C ILE A 3 18.26 -33.67 1.34
N ALA A 4 17.18 -34.21 0.77
CA ALA A 4 16.06 -33.40 0.30
C ALA A 4 15.38 -32.78 1.52
N GLY A 5 15.52 -31.46 1.69
CA GLY A 5 14.82 -30.70 2.71
C GLY A 5 13.31 -30.74 2.43
N VAL A 6 12.59 -31.54 3.21
CA VAL A 6 11.12 -31.55 3.19
C VAL A 6 10.65 -30.24 3.81
N GLN A 7 10.21 -29.31 2.98
CA GLN A 7 9.62 -28.06 3.43
C GLN A 7 8.21 -28.34 3.97
N VAL A 8 8.10 -28.60 5.27
CA VAL A 8 6.81 -28.77 5.95
C VAL A 8 6.09 -27.42 5.97
N GLN A 9 5.06 -27.26 5.13
CA GLN A 9 4.18 -26.09 5.20
C GLN A 9 3.29 -26.21 6.45
N VAL A 10 3.61 -25.45 7.49
CA VAL A 10 2.76 -25.31 8.67
C VAL A 10 1.52 -24.50 8.30
N GLN A 11 0.34 -25.13 8.31
CA GLN A 11 -0.95 -24.47 8.11
C GLN A 11 -1.62 -24.19 9.46
N VAL A 12 -1.85 -22.91 9.74
CA VAL A 12 -2.63 -22.46 10.89
C VAL A 12 -4.12 -22.62 10.55
N GLN A 13 -4.86 -23.45 11.31
CA GLN A 13 -6.29 -23.73 11.07
C GLN A 13 -7.25 -22.81 11.85
N VAL A 14 -6.79 -22.22 12.95
CA VAL A 14 -7.57 -21.31 13.82
C VAL A 14 -6.82 -20.01 14.05
N GLN A 15 -7.48 -18.94 14.47
CA GLN A 15 -6.79 -17.70 14.82
C GLN A 15 -5.82 -17.97 15.98
N VAL A 16 -4.54 -17.66 15.78
CA VAL A 16 -3.49 -17.81 16.79
C VAL A 16 -2.90 -16.44 17.10
N GLN A 17 -3.06 -15.99 18.35
CA GLN A 17 -2.35 -14.82 18.84
C GLN A 17 -0.97 -15.22 19.35
N VAL A 18 0.04 -14.50 18.91
CA VAL A 18 1.42 -14.61 19.37
C VAL A 18 1.90 -13.25 19.84
N GLU A 19 3.01 -13.25 20.55
CA GLU A 19 3.72 -12.06 20.94
C GLU A 19 5.03 -11.98 20.17
N VAL A 20 5.25 -10.88 19.46
CA VAL A 20 6.43 -10.65 18.63
C VAL A 20 7.24 -9.57 19.29
N PHE A 21 8.53 -9.81 19.48
CA PHE A 21 9.47 -8.86 20.06
C PHE A 21 10.69 -8.74 19.16
N LEU A 22 11.34 -7.58 19.20
CA LEU A 22 12.66 -7.42 18.62
C LEU A 22 13.68 -8.01 19.59
N GLN A 23 14.58 -8.85 19.09
CA GLN A 23 15.66 -9.43 19.88
C GLN A 23 17.01 -9.03 19.33
N ARG A 24 17.86 -8.48 20.20
CA ARG A 24 19.24 -8.16 19.87
C ARG A 24 20.07 -9.44 19.93
N LEU A 25 20.77 -9.77 18.85
CA LEU A 25 21.48 -11.06 18.73
C LEU A 25 22.73 -11.16 19.63
N THR A 26 23.28 -10.03 20.08
CA THR A 26 24.52 -9.95 20.84
C THR A 26 24.36 -10.34 22.31
N ASP A 27 23.28 -9.89 22.94
CA ASP A 27 23.02 -10.05 24.38
C ASP A 27 21.65 -10.71 24.64
N SER A 28 20.94 -11.10 23.58
CA SER A 28 19.60 -11.70 23.63
C SER A 28 18.53 -10.83 24.29
N VAL A 29 18.78 -9.54 24.53
CA VAL A 29 17.80 -8.59 25.09
C VAL A 29 16.62 -8.43 24.15
N ARG A 30 15.41 -8.39 24.71
CA ARG A 30 14.13 -8.34 23.99
C ARG A 30 13.39 -7.04 24.25
N SER A 31 12.72 -6.49 23.25
CA SER A 31 11.77 -5.38 23.43
C SER A 31 10.52 -5.83 24.20
N GLU A 32 9.65 -4.88 24.56
CA GLU A 32 8.27 -5.21 24.88
C GLU A 32 7.61 -5.96 23.72
N GLY A 33 6.73 -6.88 24.09
CA GLY A 33 6.02 -7.74 23.15
C GLY A 33 4.89 -7.01 22.46
N PHE A 34 4.82 -7.15 21.14
CA PHE A 34 3.69 -6.71 20.32
C PHE A 34 2.79 -7.89 19.99
N ARG A 35 1.50 -7.75 20.27
CA ARG A 35 0.52 -8.82 20.05
C ARG A 35 0.18 -8.92 18.56
N PHE A 36 0.62 -10.00 17.93
CA PHE A 36 0.35 -10.29 16.52
C PHE A 36 -0.63 -11.46 16.40
N THR A 37 -1.53 -11.39 15.42
CA THR A 37 -2.52 -12.45 15.20
C THR A 37 -2.26 -13.13 13.86
N TYR A 38 -1.85 -14.40 13.90
CA TYR A 38 -1.93 -15.28 12.74
C TYR A 38 -3.38 -15.67 12.49
N LEU A 39 -3.89 -15.27 11.33
CA LEU A 39 -5.18 -15.75 10.85
C LEU A 39 -4.98 -17.07 10.09
N PRO A 40 -5.97 -17.97 10.10
CA PRO A 40 -5.94 -19.15 9.26
C PRO A 40 -5.71 -18.74 7.80
N ARG A 41 -4.97 -19.55 7.05
CA ARG A 41 -4.84 -19.34 5.61
C ARG A 41 -6.21 -19.53 4.98
N ASP A 42 -6.89 -18.43 4.71
CA ASP A 42 -8.21 -18.46 4.11
C ASP A 42 -8.06 -18.85 2.63
N THR A 43 -8.19 -20.15 2.35
CA THR A 43 -8.17 -20.67 0.97
C THR A 43 -9.31 -20.09 0.12
N ASP A 44 -10.26 -19.43 0.76
CA ASP A 44 -11.39 -18.75 0.16
C ASP A 44 -11.57 -17.34 0.73
N ALA A 45 -10.50 -16.55 0.81
CA ALA A 45 -10.50 -15.17 1.33
C ALA A 45 -11.59 -14.24 0.75
N TYR A 46 -12.15 -14.58 -0.42
CA TYR A 46 -13.22 -13.84 -1.10
C TYR A 46 -14.60 -14.54 -1.05
N ARG A 47 -14.74 -15.61 -0.25
CA ARG A 47 -15.96 -16.42 -0.09
C ARG A 47 -16.52 -16.97 -1.41
N VAL A 48 -15.67 -17.25 -2.39
CA VAL A 48 -16.01 -17.78 -3.71
C VAL A 48 -16.54 -19.21 -3.62
N GLN A 49 -15.93 -20.07 -2.80
CA GLN A 49 -16.40 -21.43 -2.54
C GLN A 49 -17.66 -21.43 -1.68
N VAL A 50 -17.76 -20.53 -0.70
CA VAL A 50 -19.00 -20.34 0.09
C VAL A 50 -20.18 -19.94 -0.81
N LYS A 51 -19.94 -19.05 -1.79
CA LYS A 51 -20.94 -18.67 -2.80
C LYS A 51 -21.24 -19.78 -3.82
N ARG A 52 -20.32 -20.71 -4.05
CA ARG A 52 -20.53 -21.90 -4.90
C ARG A 52 -21.30 -23.01 -4.20
N LYS A 53 -21.13 -23.17 -2.87
CA LYS A 53 -21.88 -24.14 -2.04
C LYS A 53 -23.31 -23.69 -1.77
N ARG A 54 -23.60 -22.39 -1.82
CA ARG A 54 -24.98 -21.88 -1.96
C ARG A 54 -25.50 -22.31 -3.34
N GLY A 55 -26.38 -23.30 -3.35
CA GLY A 55 -26.98 -23.81 -4.57
C GLY A 55 -27.93 -22.79 -5.21
N MET A 56 -28.32 -23.05 -6.46
CA MET A 56 -29.36 -22.33 -7.20
C MET A 56 -30.68 -22.06 -6.43
N PRO A 57 -31.19 -22.95 -5.55
CA PRO A 57 -32.45 -22.67 -4.84
C PRO A 57 -32.40 -21.44 -3.94
N ASP A 58 -31.33 -21.24 -3.16
CA ASP A 58 -31.20 -20.08 -2.24
C ASP A 58 -31.19 -18.74 -2.99
N LEU A 59 -30.71 -18.73 -4.24
CA LEU A 59 -30.64 -17.56 -5.11
C LEU A 59 -31.98 -17.26 -5.80
N LEU A 60 -32.86 -18.26 -5.93
CA LEU A 60 -34.19 -18.11 -6.54
C LEU A 60 -35.22 -17.57 -5.55
N GLU A 61 -35.09 -17.91 -4.26
CA GLU A 61 -35.97 -17.47 -3.19
C GLU A 61 -35.91 -15.94 -3.00
N GLU A 62 -34.70 -15.35 -3.00
CA GLU A 62 -34.50 -13.89 -2.97
C GLU A 62 -35.05 -13.17 -4.22
N LEU A 63 -35.01 -13.81 -5.39
CA LEU A 63 -35.51 -13.21 -6.64
C LEU A 63 -37.04 -13.32 -6.81
N SER A 64 -37.69 -14.16 -6.00
CA SER A 64 -39.15 -14.33 -6.01
C SER A 64 -39.89 -13.33 -5.12
N GLY A 65 -39.19 -12.69 -4.17
CA GLY A 65 -39.76 -11.72 -3.26
C GLY A 65 -39.60 -10.28 -3.75
N THR A 66 -40.40 -9.84 -4.73
CA THR A 66 -41.00 -8.48 -4.82
C THR A 66 -41.54 -8.19 -6.23
N GLY A 67 -42.81 -7.76 -6.30
CA GLY A 67 -43.29 -6.90 -7.38
C GLY A 67 -44.04 -7.59 -8.52
N SER A 68 -45.21 -8.15 -8.23
CA SER A 68 -46.21 -8.50 -9.23
C SER A 68 -46.73 -7.28 -10.00
N ARG A 69 -46.55 -7.26 -11.33
CA ARG A 69 -47.51 -6.65 -12.26
C ARG A 69 -47.36 -7.30 -13.66
N PRO A 70 -48.36 -8.02 -14.18
CA PRO A 70 -48.29 -8.54 -15.54
C PRO A 70 -48.60 -7.43 -16.56
N PRO A 71 -47.92 -7.37 -17.71
CA PRO A 71 -48.25 -6.40 -18.76
C PRO A 71 -49.53 -6.81 -19.51
N ARG A 72 -50.28 -5.79 -19.93
CA ARG A 72 -51.56 -5.89 -20.65
C ARG A 72 -51.42 -6.61 -22.01
N LYS A 73 -52.38 -7.48 -22.33
CA LYS A 73 -52.54 -8.10 -23.65
C LYS A 73 -53.11 -7.08 -24.66
N VAL A 74 -52.52 -7.02 -25.86
CA VAL A 74 -53.09 -6.42 -27.06
C VAL A 74 -53.67 -7.55 -27.92
N PRO A 75 -54.87 -7.44 -28.51
CA PRO A 75 -55.44 -8.50 -29.35
C PRO A 75 -55.12 -8.24 -30.82
N GLU A 76 -54.51 -9.21 -31.51
CA GLU A 76 -54.49 -9.15 -32.97
C GLU A 76 -54.47 -10.53 -33.63
N GLY A 77 -55.38 -10.70 -34.58
CA GLY A 77 -55.08 -11.36 -35.84
C GLY A 77 -55.17 -12.88 -35.87
N SER A 78 -56.35 -13.38 -36.22
CA SER A 78 -56.59 -14.74 -36.70
C SER A 78 -55.55 -15.17 -37.76
N ARG A 79 -54.65 -16.10 -37.42
CA ARG A 79 -53.83 -16.83 -38.39
C ARG A 79 -53.99 -18.32 -38.18
N ARG A 80 -54.49 -18.95 -39.25
CA ARG A 80 -54.75 -20.38 -39.44
C ARG A 80 -53.76 -21.28 -38.71
N SER A 81 -54.31 -22.11 -37.84
CA SER A 81 -53.66 -23.28 -37.24
C SER A 81 -53.12 -24.19 -38.34
N ARG A 82 -51.79 -24.29 -38.49
CA ARG A 82 -51.16 -25.47 -39.06
C ARG A 82 -50.82 -26.38 -37.88
N LYS A 83 -51.50 -27.52 -37.77
CA LYS A 83 -51.13 -28.59 -36.83
C LYS A 83 -49.71 -29.05 -37.18
N VAL A 84 -48.76 -28.71 -36.32
CA VAL A 84 -47.42 -29.32 -36.32
C VAL A 84 -47.53 -30.64 -35.55
N PRO A 85 -46.87 -31.74 -35.96
CA PRO A 85 -47.01 -33.02 -35.28
C PRO A 85 -46.53 -32.91 -33.83
N GLU A 86 -47.38 -33.30 -32.89
CA GLU A 86 -47.07 -33.41 -31.48
C GLU A 86 -46.01 -34.50 -31.28
N GLY A 87 -44.79 -34.08 -30.93
CA GLY A 87 -43.68 -35.00 -30.67
C GLY A 87 -42.29 -34.36 -30.83
N GLY A 88 -42.17 -33.30 -31.62
CA GLY A 88 -40.88 -32.61 -31.84
C GLY A 88 -40.63 -31.39 -30.95
N GLY A 89 -41.66 -30.59 -30.66
CA GLY A 89 -41.52 -29.25 -30.04
C GLY A 89 -40.83 -29.24 -28.68
N MET A 90 -41.14 -30.22 -27.83
CA MET A 90 -40.60 -30.31 -26.46
C MET A 90 -39.08 -30.52 -26.44
N TRP A 91 -38.56 -31.33 -27.37
CA TRP A 91 -37.12 -31.57 -27.52
C TRP A 91 -36.37 -30.37 -28.11
N HIS A 92 -37.03 -29.56 -28.94
CA HIS A 92 -36.46 -28.32 -29.47
C HIS A 92 -36.42 -27.22 -28.40
N GLU A 93 -37.45 -27.11 -27.56
CA GLU A 93 -37.49 -26.17 -26.43
C GLU A 93 -36.50 -26.55 -25.32
N ALA A 94 -36.41 -27.85 -24.98
CA ALA A 94 -35.41 -28.35 -24.04
C ALA A 94 -33.98 -28.05 -24.51
N ARG A 95 -33.66 -28.31 -25.79
CA ARG A 95 -32.35 -27.97 -26.38
C ARG A 95 -32.08 -26.45 -26.40
N LYS A 96 -33.12 -25.62 -26.56
CA LYS A 96 -32.99 -24.15 -26.48
C LYS A 96 -32.65 -23.70 -25.06
N HIS A 97 -33.30 -24.28 -24.05
CA HIS A 97 -32.99 -24.05 -22.64
C HIS A 97 -31.57 -24.51 -22.29
N GLU A 98 -31.18 -25.69 -22.76
CA GLU A 98 -29.84 -26.23 -22.56
C GLU A 98 -28.76 -25.32 -23.17
N ARG A 99 -28.98 -24.82 -24.40
CA ARG A 99 -28.05 -23.88 -25.05
C ARG A 99 -27.92 -22.56 -24.28
N LYS A 100 -29.02 -22.07 -23.70
CA LYS A 100 -29.04 -20.86 -22.85
C LYS A 100 -28.29 -21.09 -21.53
N LEU A 101 -28.49 -22.24 -20.88
CA LEU A 101 -27.75 -22.63 -19.67
C LEU A 101 -26.25 -22.76 -19.91
N ARG A 102 -25.86 -23.41 -21.02
CA ARG A 102 -24.45 -23.51 -21.44
C ARG A 102 -23.82 -22.14 -21.69
N GLY A 103 -24.55 -21.23 -22.35
CA GLY A 103 -24.10 -19.85 -22.55
C GLY A 103 -23.87 -19.11 -21.23
N MET A 104 -24.83 -19.16 -20.30
CA MET A 104 -24.70 -18.55 -18.98
C MET A 104 -23.49 -19.12 -18.21
N MET A 105 -23.27 -20.43 -18.26
CA MET A 105 -22.13 -21.08 -17.60
C MET A 105 -20.78 -20.58 -18.11
N VAL A 106 -20.63 -20.41 -19.43
CA VAL A 106 -19.42 -19.85 -20.05
C VAL A 106 -19.21 -18.40 -19.60
N ASP A 107 -20.27 -17.59 -19.58
CA ASP A 107 -20.20 -16.20 -19.13
C ASP A 107 -19.84 -16.09 -17.65
N TYR A 108 -20.38 -16.97 -16.79
CA TYR A 108 -19.98 -17.03 -15.39
C TYR A 108 -18.52 -17.42 -15.22
N LYS A 109 -18.02 -18.39 -16.00
CA LYS A 109 -16.59 -18.77 -15.98
C LYS A 109 -15.69 -17.60 -16.38
N LYS A 110 -15.98 -16.95 -17.51
CA LYS A 110 -15.24 -15.76 -17.97
C LYS A 110 -15.32 -14.59 -16.99
N ARG A 111 -16.47 -14.39 -16.33
CA ARG A 111 -16.64 -13.35 -15.31
C ARG A 111 -15.85 -13.67 -14.04
N ALA A 112 -15.75 -14.94 -13.66
CA ALA A 112 -14.93 -15.38 -12.53
C ALA A 112 -13.43 -15.23 -12.82
N GLU A 113 -12.97 -15.56 -14.03
CA GLU A 113 -11.58 -15.34 -14.45
C GLU A 113 -11.19 -13.86 -14.44
N ARG A 114 -12.02 -12.97 -15.00
CA ARG A 114 -11.77 -11.51 -14.91
C ARG A 114 -11.69 -10.99 -13.48
N ARG A 115 -12.53 -11.50 -12.57
CA ARG A 115 -12.45 -11.14 -11.15
C ARG A 115 -11.15 -11.64 -10.53
N ARG A 116 -10.74 -12.87 -10.83
CA ARG A 116 -9.46 -13.44 -10.37
C ARG A 116 -8.28 -12.60 -10.86
N GLU A 117 -8.25 -12.26 -12.15
CA GLU A 117 -7.21 -11.40 -12.74
C GLU A 117 -7.19 -10.01 -12.11
N TYR A 118 -8.36 -9.42 -11.84
CA TYR A 118 -8.45 -8.14 -11.14
C TYR A 118 -7.84 -8.25 -9.73
N TYR A 119 -8.28 -9.23 -8.93
CA TYR A 119 -7.78 -9.42 -7.57
C TYR A 119 -6.29 -9.74 -7.52
N GLU A 120 -5.77 -10.57 -8.43
CA GLU A 120 -4.34 -10.87 -8.50
C GLU A 120 -3.51 -9.65 -8.92
N LYS A 121 -4.04 -8.76 -9.77
CA LYS A 121 -3.38 -7.48 -10.11
C LYS A 121 -3.33 -6.49 -8.95
N ILE A 122 -4.32 -6.50 -8.05
CA ILE A 122 -4.36 -5.60 -6.89
C ILE A 122 -3.83 -6.24 -5.61
N LYS A 123 -3.46 -7.53 -5.64
CA LYS A 123 -2.88 -8.26 -4.52
C LYS A 123 -1.44 -7.82 -4.33
N LYS A 124 -1.28 -6.72 -3.59
CA LYS A 124 0.01 -6.22 -3.14
C LYS A 124 0.69 -7.23 -2.20
N ASP A 125 2.02 -7.28 -2.25
CA ASP A 125 2.83 -8.12 -1.35
C ASP A 125 2.55 -7.71 0.10
N PRO A 126 2.22 -8.65 1.02
CA PRO A 126 2.07 -8.36 2.44
C PRO A 126 3.25 -7.60 3.07
N ALA A 127 4.47 -7.76 2.54
CA ALA A 127 5.65 -7.02 2.96
C ALA A 127 5.59 -5.51 2.63
N GLN A 128 4.75 -5.08 1.68
CA GLN A 128 4.53 -3.66 1.37
C GLN A 128 3.81 -2.88 2.48
N PHE A 129 3.23 -3.56 3.47
CA PHE A 129 2.62 -2.94 4.65
C PHE A 129 3.56 -2.93 5.86
N LEU A 130 4.71 -3.61 5.79
CA LEU A 130 5.69 -3.62 6.86
C LEU A 130 6.59 -2.40 6.71
N GLN A 131 6.20 -1.28 7.33
CA GLN A 131 7.08 -0.13 7.48
C GLN A 131 8.01 -0.34 8.68
N VAL A 132 9.31 -0.27 8.43
CA VAL A 132 10.33 -0.20 9.49
C VAL A 132 10.87 1.22 9.50
N HIS A 133 10.49 1.98 10.53
CA HIS A 133 11.02 3.32 10.76
C HIS A 133 12.28 3.23 11.62
N GLY A 134 13.38 3.79 11.14
CA GLY A 134 14.64 3.86 11.87
C GLY A 134 15.07 5.32 12.06
N ARG A 135 15.32 5.73 13.29
CA ARG A 135 16.02 6.99 13.57
C ARG A 135 17.49 6.68 13.79
N ALA A 136 18.38 7.44 13.15
CA ALA A 136 19.81 7.34 13.45
C ALA A 136 20.01 7.64 14.94
N CYS A 137 20.43 6.63 15.70
CA CYS A 137 20.74 6.74 17.11
C CYS A 137 22.19 6.29 17.35
N LYS A 138 22.89 7.03 18.20
CA LYS A 138 24.25 6.69 18.58
C LYS A 138 24.16 5.66 19.71
N VAL A 139 24.43 4.40 19.38
CA VAL A 139 24.36 3.31 20.36
C VAL A 139 25.68 3.27 21.13
N HIS A 140 25.60 3.56 22.42
CA HIS A 140 26.72 3.41 23.35
C HIS A 140 26.67 2.01 23.96
N LEU A 141 27.70 1.17 23.69
CA LEU A 141 27.80 -0.19 24.21
C LEU A 141 28.06 -0.22 25.72
N ASP A 142 28.79 0.76 26.23
CA ASP A 142 29.06 0.94 27.64
C ASP A 142 27.96 1.80 28.28
N SER A 143 27.29 1.24 29.29
CA SER A 143 26.24 1.92 30.05
C SER A 143 26.74 3.21 30.70
N ALA A 144 28.01 3.28 31.13
CA ALA A 144 28.57 4.50 31.71
C ALA A 144 28.73 5.59 30.65
N VAL A 145 29.12 5.22 29.42
CA VAL A 145 29.23 6.15 28.29
C VAL A 145 27.85 6.59 27.81
N ALA A 146 26.85 5.71 27.81
CA ALA A 146 25.46 6.05 27.48
C ALA A 146 24.90 7.08 28.47
N LEU A 147 25.01 6.80 29.77
CA LEU A 147 24.57 7.70 30.83
C LEU A 147 25.34 9.02 30.82
N ALA A 148 26.64 8.98 30.50
CA ALA A 148 27.42 10.19 30.34
C ALA A 148 26.93 10.99 29.14
N ALA A 149 26.72 10.38 27.96
CA ALA A 149 26.29 11.05 26.73
C ALA A 149 24.89 11.66 26.84
N GLU A 150 23.95 10.98 27.51
CA GLU A 150 22.57 11.44 27.72
C GLU A 150 22.41 12.30 28.99
N SER A 151 23.50 12.56 29.72
CA SER A 151 23.46 13.36 30.94
C SER A 151 22.95 14.77 30.64
N PRO A 152 21.95 15.29 31.38
CA PRO A 152 21.49 16.67 31.25
C PRO A 152 22.61 17.69 31.48
N VAL A 153 23.67 17.30 32.18
CA VAL A 153 24.88 18.10 32.44
C VAL A 153 25.71 18.32 31.15
N ASN A 154 25.54 17.47 30.14
CA ASN A 154 26.18 17.66 28.84
C ASN A 154 25.49 18.68 27.96
N MET A 155 24.28 19.09 28.31
CA MET A 155 23.56 20.10 27.55
C MET A 155 23.75 21.46 28.22
N MET A 156 24.07 22.46 27.42
CA MET A 156 24.13 23.85 27.86
C MET A 156 23.27 24.73 26.96
N PRO A 157 22.69 25.82 27.49
CA PRO A 157 21.93 26.75 26.68
C PRO A 157 22.83 27.40 25.62
N TRP A 158 22.29 27.56 24.42
CA TRP A 158 22.94 28.26 23.32
C TRP A 158 23.19 29.73 23.69
N GLN A 159 24.33 30.27 23.28
CA GLN A 159 24.63 31.68 23.48
C GLN A 159 23.63 32.54 22.68
N GLY A 160 22.76 33.26 23.39
CA GLY A 160 21.74 34.13 22.81
C GLY A 160 20.33 33.53 22.71
N ASP A 161 20.15 32.22 22.95
CA ASP A 161 18.82 31.59 23.04
C ASP A 161 18.83 30.46 24.07
N THR A 162 18.27 30.72 25.25
CA THR A 162 18.21 29.74 26.35
C THR A 162 17.22 28.60 26.11
N ASN A 163 16.34 28.70 25.10
CA ASN A 163 15.41 27.61 24.74
C ASN A 163 16.07 26.58 23.82
N ASN A 164 17.19 26.94 23.20
CA ASN A 164 17.95 26.06 22.33
C ASN A 164 19.13 25.48 23.11
N MET A 165 19.16 24.16 23.27
CA MET A 165 20.23 23.48 24.01
C MET A 165 21.25 22.89 23.04
N ILE A 166 22.54 23.09 23.32
CA ILE A 166 23.65 22.50 22.58
C ILE A 166 24.50 21.60 23.49
N ASP A 167 25.22 20.66 22.89
CA ASP A 167 26.20 19.85 23.60
C ASP A 167 27.34 20.75 24.13
N ARG A 168 27.76 20.57 25.37
CA ARG A 168 28.89 21.30 25.99
C ARG A 168 30.22 21.02 25.30
N PHE A 169 30.32 19.93 24.56
CA PHE A 169 31.45 19.57 23.70
C PHE A 169 31.27 20.01 22.25
N ASP A 170 30.13 20.62 21.90
CA ASP A 170 29.95 21.28 20.61
C ASP A 170 31.00 22.40 20.48
N VAL A 171 31.69 22.46 19.35
CA VAL A 171 32.77 23.45 19.11
C VAL A 171 32.25 24.88 19.30
N ARG A 172 30.96 25.11 18.99
CA ARG A 172 30.32 26.41 19.15
C ARG A 172 30.20 26.85 20.61
N ALA A 173 30.20 25.93 21.57
CA ALA A 173 30.21 26.25 23.01
C ALA A 173 31.49 26.96 23.46
N HIS A 174 32.58 26.81 22.70
CA HIS A 174 33.89 27.39 22.98
C HIS A 174 34.12 28.72 22.25
N LEU A 175 33.12 29.22 21.52
CA LEU A 175 33.20 30.54 20.89
C LEU A 175 32.88 31.60 21.95
N ASP A 176 33.84 32.48 22.24
CA ASP A 176 33.64 33.61 23.16
C ASP A 176 32.66 34.66 22.59
N PHE A 177 32.53 34.68 21.27
CA PHE A 177 31.68 35.58 20.53
C PHE A 177 31.13 34.88 19.30
N ILE A 178 29.81 34.88 19.16
CA ILE A 178 29.13 34.42 17.96
C ILE A 178 28.74 35.66 17.17
N PRO A 179 29.35 35.90 16.00
CA PRO A 179 28.98 37.02 15.16
C PRO A 179 27.48 36.97 14.86
N MET A 180 26.80 38.10 15.01
CA MET A 180 25.44 38.19 14.47
C MET A 180 25.49 37.85 12.99
N TYR A 181 24.54 37.02 12.55
CA TYR A 181 24.40 36.75 11.12
C TYR A 181 24.11 38.07 10.40
N THR A 182 25.12 38.61 9.73
CA THR A 182 24.97 39.69 8.77
C THR A 182 24.57 39.06 7.45
N PRO A 183 23.36 39.35 6.92
CA PRO A 183 22.97 38.88 5.61
C PRO A 183 24.04 39.25 4.57
N ALA A 184 24.28 38.35 3.61
CA ALA A 184 25.32 38.50 2.57
C ALA A 184 25.29 39.86 1.84
N LEU A 185 24.16 40.57 1.84
CA LEU A 185 24.01 41.93 1.31
C LEU A 185 24.93 42.99 1.96
N LEU A 186 25.47 42.73 3.16
CA LEU A 186 26.31 43.67 3.91
C LEU A 186 27.79 43.25 3.98
N SER A 187 28.14 42.08 3.45
CA SER A 187 29.50 41.54 3.47
C SER A 187 30.03 41.48 2.05
N PRO A 188 31.10 42.22 1.68
CA PRO A 188 31.70 42.08 0.35
C PRO A 188 32.30 40.67 0.23
N THR A 189 31.57 39.76 -0.40
CA THR A 189 32.04 38.42 -0.75
C THR A 189 32.95 38.50 -1.97
N SER A 190 33.96 37.66 -2.06
CA SER A 190 34.79 37.59 -3.26
C SER A 190 33.94 37.18 -4.48
N PRO A 191 34.36 37.52 -5.72
CA PRO A 191 33.65 37.07 -6.93
C PRO A 191 33.50 35.54 -7.01
N GLU A 192 34.45 34.80 -6.44
CA GLU A 192 34.42 33.34 -6.35
C GLU A 192 33.36 32.86 -5.35
N GLN A 193 33.28 33.49 -4.18
CA GLN A 193 32.25 33.20 -3.18
C GLN A 193 30.85 33.51 -3.71
N GLU A 194 30.66 34.62 -4.42
CA GLU A 194 29.38 34.96 -5.03
C GLU A 194 28.97 33.95 -6.12
N SER A 195 29.95 33.46 -6.90
CA SER A 195 29.73 32.41 -7.89
C SER A 195 29.30 31.09 -7.25
N ASP A 196 29.95 30.68 -6.16
CA ASP A 196 29.61 29.45 -5.45
C ASP A 196 28.27 29.56 -4.72
N GLU A 197 27.97 30.71 -4.11
CA GLU A 197 26.68 30.96 -3.48
C GLU A 197 25.54 30.97 -4.51
N ARG A 198 25.79 31.48 -5.73
CA ARG A 198 24.83 31.39 -6.85
C ARG A 198 24.55 29.93 -7.26
N LYS A 199 25.57 29.06 -7.28
CA LYS A 199 25.38 27.62 -7.53
C LYS A 199 24.59 26.95 -6.39
N CYS A 200 24.93 27.25 -5.14
CA CYS A 200 24.22 26.73 -3.97
C CYS A 200 22.74 27.16 -3.95
N ASN A 201 22.46 28.42 -4.29
CA ASN A 201 21.09 28.93 -4.41
C ASN A 201 20.34 28.23 -5.54
N TYR A 202 20.98 27.98 -6.68
CA TYR A 202 20.36 27.20 -7.74
C TYR A 202 19.92 25.82 -7.23
N GLU A 203 20.81 25.06 -6.57
CA GLU A 203 20.45 23.75 -6.02
C GLU A 203 19.36 23.83 -4.95
N ARG A 204 19.41 24.84 -4.08
CA ARG A 204 18.40 25.08 -3.03
C ARG A 204 17.01 25.29 -3.61
N TYR A 205 16.90 26.02 -4.72
CA TYR A 205 15.61 26.37 -5.33
C TYR A 205 15.27 25.52 -6.56
N ARG A 206 16.16 24.60 -6.99
CA ARG A 206 16.02 23.81 -8.21
C ARG A 206 14.66 23.12 -8.31
N GLY A 207 14.23 22.47 -7.22
CA GLY A 207 12.95 21.77 -7.16
C GLY A 207 11.75 22.71 -7.27
N LEU A 208 11.80 23.88 -6.64
CA LEU A 208 10.71 24.87 -6.72
C LEU A 208 10.56 25.42 -8.13
N VAL A 209 11.68 25.76 -8.80
CA VAL A 209 11.67 26.25 -10.18
C VAL A 209 11.12 25.18 -11.14
N GLN A 210 11.51 23.91 -10.95
CA GLN A 210 11.00 22.80 -11.75
C GLN A 210 9.50 22.57 -11.53
N ASN A 211 9.04 22.65 -10.28
CA ASN A 211 7.63 22.51 -9.95
C ASN A 211 6.78 23.64 -10.52
N ASP A 212 7.25 24.89 -10.41
CA ASP A 212 6.59 26.07 -10.98
C ASP A 212 6.47 25.97 -12.50
N PHE A 213 7.57 25.60 -13.17
CA PHE A 213 7.57 25.35 -14.61
C PHE A 213 6.61 24.21 -15.02
N ALA A 214 6.52 23.16 -14.21
CA ALA A 214 5.62 22.02 -14.43
C ALA A 214 4.17 22.29 -13.99
N GLY A 215 3.86 23.46 -13.40
CA GLY A 215 2.55 23.79 -12.85
C GLY A 215 2.13 22.90 -11.68
N ILE A 216 3.10 22.31 -10.96
CA ILE A 216 2.87 21.49 -9.78
C ILE A 216 2.67 22.41 -8.59
N SER A 217 1.46 22.40 -8.03
CA SER A 217 1.17 23.14 -6.80
C SER A 217 1.94 22.58 -5.60
N GLU A 218 2.15 23.41 -4.59
CA GLU A 218 2.78 23.01 -3.33
C GLU A 218 2.06 21.81 -2.68
N GLU A 219 0.73 21.83 -2.66
CA GLU A 219 -0.09 20.74 -2.10
C GLU A 219 0.18 19.40 -2.80
N GLN A 220 0.28 19.40 -4.14
CA GLN A 220 0.61 18.20 -4.91
C GLN A 220 2.02 17.70 -4.64
N CYS A 221 2.99 18.61 -4.49
CA CYS A 221 4.36 18.24 -4.16
C CYS A 221 4.47 17.63 -2.76
N LEU A 222 3.84 18.26 -1.75
CA LEU A 222 3.79 17.75 -0.39
C LEU A 222 3.06 16.41 -0.29
N TYR A 223 1.96 16.26 -1.01
CA TYR A 223 1.25 14.98 -1.08
C TYR A 223 2.12 13.88 -1.70
N GLN A 224 2.89 14.19 -2.74
CA GLN A 224 3.83 13.23 -3.33
C GLN A 224 4.92 12.84 -2.33
N ILE A 225 5.50 13.79 -1.58
CA ILE A 225 6.48 13.51 -0.52
C ILE A 225 5.86 12.58 0.54
N TYR A 226 4.65 12.88 1.00
CA TYR A 226 3.94 12.05 1.98
C TYR A 226 3.73 10.60 1.49
N ILE A 227 3.35 10.44 0.22
CA ILE A 227 3.21 9.12 -0.40
C ILE A 227 4.57 8.41 -0.52
N ASP A 228 5.63 9.12 -0.91
CA ASP A 228 6.97 8.55 -1.07
C ASP A 228 7.58 8.15 0.29
N GLU A 229 7.33 8.91 1.35
CA GLU A 229 7.74 8.57 2.72
C GLU A 229 6.99 7.35 3.27
N LEU A 230 5.69 7.23 2.97
CA LEU A 230 4.88 6.10 3.44
C LEU A 230 5.16 4.82 2.66
N TYR A 231 5.22 4.88 1.34
CA TYR A 231 5.22 3.68 0.51
C TYR A 231 6.60 3.38 -0.08
N GLY A 232 7.60 4.20 0.22
CA GLY A 232 8.86 4.25 -0.52
C GLY A 232 8.61 4.85 -1.91
N GLY A 233 9.55 5.63 -2.42
CA GLY A 233 9.42 6.22 -3.75
C GLY A 233 9.05 5.14 -4.77
N LEU A 234 7.81 5.17 -5.28
CA LEU A 234 7.39 4.24 -6.31
C LEU A 234 8.34 4.45 -7.48
N GLN A 235 9.11 3.43 -7.85
CA GLN A 235 9.77 3.42 -9.14
C GLN A 235 8.67 3.65 -10.18
N LYS A 236 8.69 4.82 -10.81
CA LYS A 236 7.82 5.08 -11.96
C LYS A 236 8.12 3.95 -12.95
N PRO A 237 7.11 3.19 -13.40
CA PRO A 237 7.35 2.18 -14.41
C PRO A 237 7.97 2.90 -15.61
N ASN A 238 9.14 2.40 -16.04
CA ASN A 238 9.85 2.93 -17.19
C ASN A 238 8.89 2.89 -18.40
N GLU A 239 8.45 4.05 -18.87
CA GLU A 239 7.55 4.17 -20.03
C GLU A 239 8.25 3.79 -21.36
N ASP A 240 9.53 3.40 -21.31
CA ASP A 240 10.36 3.13 -22.49
C ASP A 240 10.17 1.72 -23.12
N GLU A 241 9.44 0.79 -22.48
CA GLU A 241 9.24 -0.57 -23.04
C GLU A 241 8.03 -0.73 -23.99
N LYS A 242 7.35 0.36 -24.38
CA LYS A 242 6.23 0.29 -25.35
C LYS A 242 6.59 0.54 -26.82
N LYS A 243 7.88 0.56 -27.16
CA LYS A 243 8.33 0.58 -28.56
C LYS A 243 9.34 -0.53 -28.80
N LYS A 244 8.85 -1.77 -28.93
CA LYS A 244 9.53 -2.80 -29.70
C LYS A 244 8.54 -3.76 -30.32
#